data_AF-A0A7J8G0W6-F1
#
_entry.id   AF-A0A7J8G0W6-F1
#
_cell.length_a   1.000
_cell.length_b   1.000
_cell.length_c   1.000
_cell.angle_alpha   90.00
_cell.angle_beta   90.00
_cell.angle_gamma   90.00
#
_symmetry.space_group_name_H-M   'P 1'
#
loop_
_entity.id
_entity.type
_entity.pdbx_description
1 polymer ?
#
loop_
_entity_poly.entity_id
_entity_poly.type
_entity_poly.pdbx_seq_one_letter_code
_entity_poly.pdbx_strand_id
1 'polypeptide(L)' 'MDTGEEIRFRVVDESFVDTSPTGPSSTEAASTSEELPKKEAPYMLVGSISEPGLGLLSWWTSS' A
#
# COMPACT_ATOMS: atom_id res chain seq x y z
N MET A 1 -20.42 -1.07 2.32
CA MET A 1 -19.12 -0.55 1.88
C MET A 1 -19.08 -0.82 0.40
N ASP A 2 -19.61 0.12 -0.36
CA ASP A 2 -19.58 0.15 -1.81
C ASP A 2 -18.32 0.88 -2.27
N THR A 3 -17.91 0.64 -3.51
CA THR A 3 -16.73 1.27 -4.09
C THR A 3 -16.95 2.76 -4.29
N GLY A 4 -15.96 3.58 -3.93
CA GLY A 4 -15.98 5.04 -4.12
C GLY A 4 -16.56 5.84 -2.96
N GLU A 5 -16.97 5.19 -1.87
CA GLU A 5 -17.34 5.89 -0.64
C GLU A 5 -16.11 6.55 0.02
N GLU A 6 -16.29 7.77 0.52
CA GLU A 6 -15.24 8.48 1.26
C GLU A 6 -15.00 7.81 2.62
N ILE A 7 -13.72 7.59 2.94
CA ILE A 7 -13.27 7.07 4.23
C ILE A 7 -12.29 8.03 4.90
N ARG A 8 -12.33 8.06 6.23
CA ARG A 8 -11.30 8.66 7.07
C ARG A 8 -10.44 7.56 7.68
N PHE A 9 -9.15 7.55 7.39
CA PHE A 9 -8.20 6.64 8.02
C PHE A 9 -7.04 7.45 8.59
N ARG A 10 -6.31 6.84 9.52
CA ARG A 10 -5.09 7.40 10.09
C ARG A 10 -3.89 6.66 9.53
N VAL A 11 -2.91 7.37 9.01
CA VAL A 11 -1.62 6.77 8.62
C VAL A 11 -0.89 6.32 9.89
N VAL A 12 -0.48 5.06 9.92
CA VAL A 12 0.24 4.45 11.03
C VAL A 12 1.67 4.05 10.68
N ASP A 13 1.95 3.85 9.39
CA ASP A 13 3.29 3.55 8.89
C ASP A 13 3.47 4.06 7.46
N GLU A 14 4.72 4.35 7.11
CA GLU A 14 5.12 4.79 5.77
C GLU A 14 6.44 4.09 5.37
N SER A 15 6.52 3.63 4.12
CA SER A 15 7.72 2.97 3.62
C SER A 15 8.08 3.46 2.22
N PHE A 16 9.38 3.67 2.01
CA PHE A 16 9.95 4.05 0.72
C PHE A 16 10.87 2.94 0.23
N VAL A 17 10.70 2.56 -1.04
CA VAL A 17 11.54 1.55 -1.70
C VAL A 17 12.27 2.23 -2.85
N ASP A 18 13.60 2.04 -2.90
CA ASP A 18 14.37 2.51 -4.04
C ASP A 18 14.08 1.63 -5.26
N THR A 19 13.39 2.20 -6.23
CA THR A 19 13.07 1.54 -7.50
C THR A 19 14.06 1.92 -8.61
N SER A 20 15.24 2.43 -8.26
CA SER A 20 16.30 2.71 -9.23
C SER A 20 16.72 1.42 -9.97
N PRO A 21 17.00 1.48 -11.28
CA PRO A 21 17.45 0.31 -12.01
C PRO A 21 18.74 -0.26 -11.40
N THR A 22 18.69 -1.49 -10.89
CA THR A 22 19.85 -2.13 -10.29
C THR A 22 20.80 -2.67 -11.37
N GLY A 23 21.69 -1.81 -11.86
CA GLY A 23 22.81 -2.16 -12.76
C GLY A 23 22.43 -2.89 -14.06
N PRO A 24 23.39 -3.12 -14.97
CA PRO A 24 23.13 -3.99 -16.11
C PRO A 24 22.97 -5.44 -15.59
N SER A 25 21.75 -5.96 -15.61
CA SER A 25 21.50 -7.38 -15.29
C SER A 25 22.23 -8.28 -16.29
N SER A 26 23.30 -8.92 -15.84
CA SER A 26 23.86 -10.07 -16.55
C SER A 26 22.85 -11.21 -16.43
N THR A 27 22.35 -11.68 -17.56
CA THR A 27 21.42 -12.79 -17.70
C THR A 27 22.05 -14.10 -17.24
N GLU A 28 22.22 -14.33 -15.94
CA GLU A 28 22.63 -15.62 -15.39
C GLU A 28 22.14 -15.76 -13.94
N ALA A 29 20.90 -16.22 -13.78
CA ALA A 29 20.39 -17.10 -12.71
C ALA A 29 18.86 -17.00 -12.64
N ALA A 30 18.18 -17.45 -13.71
CA ALA A 30 16.81 -17.91 -13.60
C ALA A 30 16.83 -19.25 -12.85
N SER A 31 16.95 -19.23 -11.52
CA SER A 31 16.85 -20.44 -10.67
C SER A 31 16.64 -20.06 -9.20
N THR A 32 15.39 -19.72 -8.85
CA THR A 32 14.66 -20.13 -7.63
C THR A 32 13.57 -19.10 -7.32
N SER A 33 12.33 -19.57 -7.37
CA SER A 33 11.07 -18.88 -7.04
C SER A 33 10.61 -17.79 -8.01
N GLU A 34 9.78 -18.22 -8.96
CA GLU A 34 8.85 -17.41 -9.73
C GLU A 34 7.79 -16.78 -8.81
N GLU A 35 8.18 -15.78 -8.02
CA GLU A 35 7.28 -14.70 -7.65
C GLU A 35 7.64 -13.58 -8.62
N LEU A 36 6.74 -13.25 -9.57
CA LEU A 36 6.94 -12.11 -10.48
C LEU A 36 7.55 -10.96 -9.67
N PRO A 37 8.62 -10.28 -10.14
CA PRO A 37 9.19 -9.17 -9.39
C PRO A 37 8.04 -8.21 -9.15
N LYS A 38 7.52 -8.20 -7.91
CA LYS A 38 6.54 -7.22 -7.48
C LYS A 38 7.28 -5.93 -7.72
N LYS A 39 6.87 -5.18 -8.74
CA LYS A 39 7.23 -3.77 -8.85
C LYS A 39 6.62 -3.13 -7.62
N GLU A 40 7.33 -3.25 -6.51
CA GLU A 40 6.93 -2.67 -5.25
C GLU A 40 6.75 -1.18 -5.50
N ALA A 41 5.63 -0.64 -5.01
CA ALA A 41 5.38 0.77 -5.17
C ALA A 41 6.50 1.53 -4.44
N PRO A 42 7.13 2.54 -5.07
CA PRO A 42 8.24 3.27 -4.44
C PRO A 42 7.83 4.00 -3.16
N TYR A 43 6.52 4.20 -2.97
CA TYR A 43 5.94 4.75 -1.76
C TYR A 43 4.69 3.96 -1.39
N MET A 44 4.64 3.51 -0.13
CA MET A 44 3.51 2.82 0.46
C MET A 44 3.15 3.46 1.79
N LEU A 45 1.84 3.54 2.04
CA LEU A 45 1.26 4.02 3.28
C LEU A 45 0.40 2.91 3.89
N VAL A 46 0.58 2.67 5.17
CA VAL A 46 -0.29 1.77 5.95
C VAL A 46 -1.24 2.64 6.77
N GLY A 47 -2.53 2.44 6.56
CA GLY A 47 -3.59 3.12 7.29
C GLY A 47 -4.28 2.22 8.32
N SER A 48 -4.79 2.79 9.40
CA SER A 48 -5.69 2.15 10.36
C SER A 48 -6.99 2.93 10.50
N ILE A 49 -8.07 2.21 10.83
CA ILE A 49 -9.41 2.75 11.14
C ILE A 49 -9.92 2.31 12.52
N SER A 50 -9.02 1.82 13.38
CA SER A 50 -9.41 1.23 14.68
C SER A 50 -9.89 2.24 15.72
N GLU A 51 -9.60 3.53 15.52
CA GLU A 51 -9.98 4.59 16.47
C GLU A 51 -11.42 5.09 16.19
N PRO A 52 -12.20 5.46 17.22
CA PRO A 52 -13.52 6.06 17.03
C PRO A 52 -13.45 7.32 16.16
N GLY A 53 -14.40 7.48 15.23
CA GLY A 53 -14.40 8.57 14.26
C GLY A 53 -13.67 8.27 12.94
N LEU A 54 -13.09 7.08 12.78
CA LEU A 54 -12.47 6.59 11.53
C LEU A 54 -13.36 5.57 10.79
N GLY A 55 -13.02 5.26 9.54
CA GLY A 55 -13.83 4.46 8.63
C GLY A 55 -14.72 5.34 7.75
N LEU A 56 -15.91 4.86 7.39
CA LEU A 56 -16.82 5.62 6.53
C LEU A 56 -17.32 6.88 7.23
N LEU A 57 -17.41 7.99 6.50
CA LEU A 57 -17.95 9.24 7.07
C LEU A 57 -19.41 9.08 7.51
N SER A 58 -20.18 8.27 6.79
CA SER A 58 -21.59 7.96 7.08
C SER A 58 -21.81 7.25 8.42
N TRP A 59 -20.79 6.63 9.00
CA TRP A 59 -20.89 5.98 10.32
C TRP A 59 -20.98 6.97 11.47
N TRP A 60 -20.49 8.20 11.27
CA TRP A 60 -20.29 9.17 12.34
C TRP A 60 -21.18 10.41 12.21
N THR A 61 -21.85 10.59 11.07
CA THR A 61 -22.88 11.62 10.91
C THR A 61 -24.18 11.15 11.55
N SER A 62 -24.51 11.68 12.73
CA SER A 62 -25.87 11.51 13.28
C SER A 62 -26.82 12.36 12.45
N SER A 63 -27.85 11.71 11.89
CA SER A 63 -28.98 12.41 11.29
C SER A 63 -29.86 13.08 12.35
#